data_AF-A0A1G4QYC9-F1
#
_entry.id   AF-A0A1G4QYC9-F1
#
_cell.length_a   1.000
_cell.length_b   1.000
_cell.length_c   1.000
_cell.angle_alpha   90.00
_cell.angle_beta   90.00
_cell.angle_gamma   90.00
#
_symmetry.space_group_name_H-M   'P 1'
#
loop_
_entity.id
_entity.type
_entity.pdbx_description
1 polymer ?
#
loop_
_entity_poly.entity_id
_entity_poly.type
_entity_poly.pdbx_seq_one_letter_code
_entity_poly.pdbx_strand_id
1 'polypeptide(L)'
;MQTSTSKALLAGALALSFALVTTQAFADCDEGQETMVGKAIATAASAKIAPVVPTQTKKMINLETCDAAGGALVSEFKFNVIGSDGLYWVTGTAKVSGGQVADMKFSGLSPNLAAASTKAGVKLAAN
;
A
#
# COMPACT_ATOMS: atom_id res chain seq x y z
N MET A 1 0.56 -57.44 -6.64
CA MET A 1 1.60 -57.47 -5.59
C MET A 1 2.61 -56.39 -5.91
N GLN A 2 2.96 -55.60 -4.89
CA GLN A 2 3.81 -54.40 -4.91
C GLN A 2 5.19 -54.64 -5.53
N THR A 3 5.75 -53.60 -6.14
CA THR A 3 7.04 -53.06 -5.69
C THR A 3 7.16 -51.58 -6.06
N SER A 4 7.28 -50.76 -5.02
CA SER A 4 7.70 -49.36 -5.03
C SER A 4 9.22 -49.34 -4.89
N THR A 5 9.94 -48.55 -5.71
CA THR A 5 11.35 -48.23 -5.45
C THR A 5 11.62 -46.77 -5.75
N SER A 6 12.05 -46.08 -4.70
CA SER A 6 12.37 -44.67 -4.62
C SER A 6 13.77 -44.34 -5.13
N LYS A 7 13.97 -43.04 -5.39
CA LYS A 7 15.21 -42.23 -5.29
C LYS A 7 16.11 -42.02 -6.53
N ALA A 8 16.19 -40.72 -6.84
CA ALA A 8 17.37 -39.91 -7.17
C ALA A 8 17.84 -39.87 -8.63
N LEU A 9 17.79 -38.65 -9.20
CA LEU A 9 18.92 -37.84 -9.71
C LEU A 9 18.31 -36.67 -10.52
N LEU A 10 18.11 -35.49 -9.92
CA LEU A 10 19.04 -34.35 -9.98
C LEU A 10 19.57 -34.06 -11.40
N ALA A 11 18.74 -33.38 -12.20
CA ALA A 11 19.16 -32.48 -13.27
C ALA A 11 18.14 -31.32 -13.23
N GLY A 12 18.46 -30.14 -12.71
CA GLY A 12 19.64 -29.37 -13.04
C GLY A 12 19.33 -28.43 -14.21
N ALA A 13 18.23 -27.68 -14.12
CA ALA A 13 17.94 -26.54 -14.99
C ALA A 13 16.96 -25.60 -14.29
N LEU A 14 17.37 -25.06 -13.13
CA LEU A 14 16.81 -23.81 -12.65
C LEU A 14 17.32 -22.71 -13.58
N ALA A 15 16.67 -22.59 -14.74
CA ALA A 15 16.65 -21.34 -15.46
C ALA A 15 15.96 -20.34 -14.53
N LEU A 16 16.76 -19.66 -13.73
CA LEU A 16 16.40 -18.42 -13.07
C LEU A 16 16.17 -17.42 -14.19
N SER A 17 15.01 -17.51 -14.85
CA SER A 17 14.35 -16.36 -15.42
C SER A 17 14.17 -15.40 -14.25
N PHE A 18 15.18 -14.56 -14.05
CA PHE A 18 15.02 -13.26 -13.44
C PHE A 18 13.88 -12.60 -14.20
N ALA A 19 12.67 -12.78 -13.67
CA ALA A 19 11.53 -11.99 -14.04
C ALA A 19 12.04 -10.57 -13.93
N LEU A 20 12.17 -9.93 -15.10
CA LEU A 20 12.25 -8.50 -15.19
C LEU A 20 11.09 -8.00 -14.35
N VAL A 21 11.39 -7.55 -13.14
CA VAL A 21 10.54 -6.59 -12.45
C VAL A 21 10.60 -5.40 -13.38
N THR A 22 9.68 -5.40 -14.34
CA THR A 22 9.26 -4.18 -15.00
C THR A 22 8.84 -3.32 -13.84
N THR A 23 9.70 -2.37 -13.47
CA THR A 23 9.26 -1.12 -12.87
C THR A 23 8.15 -0.67 -13.80
N GLN A 24 6.91 -0.96 -13.42
CA GLN A 24 5.74 -0.34 -13.96
C GLN A 24 5.89 1.11 -13.49
N ALA A 25 6.70 1.87 -14.24
CA ALA A 25 6.73 3.31 -14.13
C ALA A 25 5.28 3.74 -14.27
N PHE A 26 4.81 4.48 -13.28
CA PHE A 26 3.52 5.14 -13.21
C PHE A 26 3.14 5.72 -14.58
N ALA A 27 2.46 4.93 -15.42
CA ALA A 27 2.51 5.14 -16.87
C ALA A 27 1.70 6.35 -17.33
N ASP A 28 0.82 6.85 -16.47
CA ASP A 28 -0.08 7.96 -16.78
C ASP A 28 0.23 9.25 -16.00
N CYS A 29 1.04 9.20 -14.94
CA CYS A 29 1.34 10.36 -14.11
C CYS A 29 2.77 10.85 -14.35
N ASP A 30 2.94 12.15 -14.57
CA ASP A 30 4.27 12.77 -14.47
C ASP A 30 4.70 12.97 -13.00
N GLU A 31 5.99 13.26 -12.78
CA GLU A 31 6.56 13.46 -11.43
C GLU A 31 5.85 14.55 -10.61
N GLY A 32 5.32 15.58 -11.28
CA GLY A 32 4.57 16.66 -10.65
C GLY A 32 3.20 16.17 -10.17
N GLN A 33 2.51 15.37 -10.99
CA GLN A 33 1.27 14.71 -10.65
C GLN A 33 1.45 13.71 -9.52
N GLU A 34 2.48 12.84 -9.59
CA GLU A 34 2.81 11.91 -8.50
C GLU A 34 3.05 12.63 -7.18
N THR A 35 3.80 13.74 -7.21
CA THR A 35 4.08 14.54 -6.00
C THR A 35 2.79 15.13 -5.43
N MET A 36 1.92 15.66 -6.29
CA MET A 36 0.65 16.24 -5.88
C MET A 36 -0.31 15.18 -5.32
N VAL A 37 -0.47 14.05 -6.01
CA VAL A 37 -1.26 12.90 -5.58
C VAL A 37 -0.73 12.35 -4.27
N GLY A 38 0.58 12.12 -4.16
CA GLY A 38 1.23 11.61 -2.96
C GLY A 38 1.01 12.51 -1.76
N LYS A 39 1.14 13.82 -1.91
CA LYS A 39 0.85 14.78 -0.82
C LYS A 39 -0.62 14.77 -0.42
N ALA A 40 -1.54 14.74 -1.38
CA ALA A 40 -2.98 14.69 -1.12
C ALA A 40 -3.36 13.41 -0.36
N ILE A 41 -2.88 12.26 -0.83
CA ILE A 41 -3.10 10.95 -0.20
C ILE A 41 -2.49 10.90 1.19
N ALA A 42 -1.23 11.30 1.36
CA ALA A 42 -0.57 11.30 2.67
C ALA A 42 -1.33 12.15 3.69
N THR A 43 -1.83 13.32 3.27
CA THR A 43 -2.62 14.22 4.12
C THR A 43 -3.94 13.56 4.53
N ALA A 44 -4.69 13.02 3.56
CA ALA A 44 -5.97 12.37 3.82
C ALA A 44 -5.84 11.09 4.66
N ALA A 45 -4.84 10.25 4.38
CA ALA A 45 -4.57 9.04 5.13
C ALA A 45 -4.17 9.36 6.58
N SER A 46 -3.27 10.33 6.76
CA SER A 46 -2.85 10.82 8.08
C SER A 46 -4.05 11.32 8.90
N ALA A 47 -4.95 12.09 8.28
CA ALA A 47 -6.16 12.58 8.94
C ALA A 47 -7.11 11.45 9.33
N LYS A 48 -7.32 10.44 8.45
CA LYS A 48 -8.18 9.28 8.75
C LYS A 48 -7.67 8.43 9.91
N ILE A 49 -6.35 8.27 10.04
CA ILE A 49 -5.78 7.46 11.13
C ILE A 49 -5.51 8.26 12.41
N ALA A 50 -5.55 9.60 12.37
CA ALA A 50 -5.28 10.47 13.52
C ALA A 50 -6.12 10.18 14.78
N PRO A 51 -7.41 9.77 14.70
CA PRO A 51 -8.18 9.37 15.88
C PRO A 51 -7.61 8.16 16.62
N VAL A 52 -6.83 7.32 15.93
CA VAL A 52 -6.22 6.09 16.46
C VAL A 52 -4.74 6.30 16.79
N VAL A 53 -4.05 7.06 15.94
CA VAL A 53 -2.63 7.39 16.06
C VAL A 53 -2.51 8.92 16.07
N PRO A 54 -2.70 9.58 17.23
CA PRO A 54 -2.71 11.04 17.31
C PRO A 54 -1.33 11.64 17.13
N THR A 55 -0.29 10.97 17.63
CA THR A 55 1.11 11.39 17.44
C THR A 55 1.69 10.65 16.25
N GLN A 56 1.91 11.38 15.15
CA GLN A 56 2.37 10.83 13.88
C GLN A 56 3.69 11.46 13.48
N THR A 57 4.78 10.68 13.51
CA THR A 57 6.12 11.12 13.12
C THR A 57 6.65 10.30 11.94
N LYS A 58 7.65 10.82 11.22
CA LYS A 58 8.29 10.13 10.09
C LYS A 58 7.28 9.54 9.09
N LYS A 59 6.33 10.38 8.65
CA LYS A 59 5.31 10.01 7.65
C LYS A 59 5.98 9.73 6.31
N MET A 60 5.62 8.63 5.68
CA MET A 60 6.09 8.26 4.35
C MET A 60 4.93 7.73 3.52
N ILE A 61 4.81 8.21 2.30
CA ILE A 61 3.86 7.73 1.31
C ILE A 61 4.62 7.07 0.18
N ASN A 62 4.20 5.87 -0.18
CA ASN A 62 4.62 5.18 -1.39
C ASN A 62 3.39 5.05 -2.26
N LEU A 63 3.45 5.58 -3.47
CA LEU A 63 2.48 5.26 -4.51
C LEU A 63 2.95 3.96 -5.16
N GLU A 64 2.06 3.01 -5.34
CA GLU A 64 2.32 1.74 -6.03
C GLU A 64 1.88 1.84 -7.49
N THR A 65 0.79 2.58 -7.74
CA THR A 65 0.31 2.95 -9.08
C THR A 65 -0.12 4.42 -9.12
N CYS A 66 -0.26 4.98 -10.31
CA CYS A 66 -0.83 6.31 -10.54
C CYS A 66 -1.35 6.35 -11.97
N ASP A 67 -2.66 6.20 -12.10
CA ASP A 67 -3.36 6.01 -13.36
C ASP A 67 -4.36 7.14 -13.58
N ALA A 68 -4.47 7.64 -14.81
CA ALA A 68 -5.44 8.67 -15.16
C ALA A 68 -6.76 8.02 -15.61
N ALA A 69 -7.81 8.07 -14.78
CA ALA A 69 -9.10 7.45 -15.05
C ALA A 69 -10.26 8.45 -14.92
N GLY A 70 -10.91 8.74 -16.05
CA GLY A 70 -12.16 9.54 -16.07
C GLY A 70 -12.01 10.95 -15.50
N GLY A 71 -10.89 11.63 -15.81
CA GLY A 71 -10.61 13.00 -15.34
C GLY A 71 -10.11 13.09 -13.89
N ALA A 72 -9.79 11.95 -13.27
CA ALA A 72 -9.18 11.87 -11.95
C ALA A 72 -7.93 11.00 -11.99
N LEU A 73 -7.06 11.15 -11.01
CA LEU A 73 -5.90 10.29 -10.80
C LEU A 73 -6.27 9.24 -9.76
N VAL A 74 -6.06 7.96 -10.08
CA VAL A 74 -6.31 6.84 -9.17
C VAL A 74 -4.98 6.23 -8.82
N SER A 75 -4.74 5.97 -7.54
CA SER A 75 -3.46 5.48 -7.07
C SER A 75 -3.66 4.46 -5.96
N GLU A 76 -3.02 3.30 -6.13
CA GLU A 76 -2.74 2.39 -5.03
C GLU A 76 -1.57 2.92 -4.21
N PHE A 77 -1.65 2.82 -2.90
CA PHE A 77 -0.66 3.43 -2.03
C PHE A 77 -0.42 2.62 -0.75
N LYS A 78 0.76 2.85 -0.18
CA LYS A 78 1.13 2.48 1.19
C LYS A 78 1.54 3.72 1.97
N PHE A 79 0.83 4.01 3.05
CA PHE A 79 1.15 5.09 3.96
C PHE A 79 1.71 4.53 5.27
N ASN A 80 2.92 4.97 5.63
CA ASN A 80 3.65 4.53 6.82
C ASN A 80 3.84 5.70 7.78
N VAL A 81 3.73 5.43 9.08
CA VAL A 81 3.96 6.42 10.13
C VAL A 81 4.48 5.78 11.40
N ILE A 82 5.32 6.50 12.14
CA ILE A 82 5.77 6.09 13.47
C ILE A 82 4.93 6.82 14.52
N GLY A 83 4.21 6.04 15.34
CA GLY A 83 3.48 6.53 16.50
C GLY A 83 4.04 5.99 17.82
N SER A 84 3.25 6.06 18.89
CA SER A 84 3.69 5.69 20.24
C SER A 84 4.08 4.21 20.37
N ASP A 85 3.34 3.31 19.72
CA ASP A 85 3.55 1.85 19.84
C ASP A 85 4.36 1.29 18.66
N GLY A 86 5.06 2.16 17.92
CA GLY A 86 5.95 1.79 16.82
C GLY A 86 5.39 2.11 15.43
N LEU A 87 5.66 1.24 14.46
CA LEU A 87 5.29 1.44 13.07
C LEU A 87 3.81 1.11 12.84
N TYR A 88 3.09 2.07 12.26
CA TYR A 88 1.74 1.92 11.74
C TYR A 88 1.79 2.07 10.23
N TRP A 89 1.03 1.24 9.52
CA TRP A 89 0.88 1.38 8.08
C TRP A 89 -0.54 1.08 7.65
N VAL A 90 -0.94 1.70 6.54
CA VAL A 90 -2.13 1.35 5.78
C VAL A 90 -1.76 1.15 4.32
N THR A 91 -2.40 0.21 3.66
CA THR A 91 -2.46 0.13 2.19
C THR A 91 -3.86 0.47 1.75
N GLY A 92 -4.01 0.99 0.53
CA GLY A 92 -5.31 1.32 0.01
C GLY A 92 -5.28 1.88 -1.40
N THR A 93 -6.46 2.29 -1.85
CA THR A 93 -6.65 2.98 -3.13
C THR A 93 -7.25 4.35 -2.85
N ALA A 94 -6.78 5.36 -3.56
CA ALA A 94 -7.33 6.70 -3.50
C ALA A 94 -7.62 7.25 -4.90
N LYS A 95 -8.70 8.00 -5.01
CA LYS A 95 -9.05 8.80 -6.18
C LYS A 95 -8.81 10.27 -5.86
N VAL A 96 -7.97 10.93 -6.64
CA VAL A 96 -7.62 12.34 -6.52
C VAL A 96 -8.20 13.12 -7.69
N SER A 97 -8.97 14.17 -7.40
CA SER A 97 -9.56 15.07 -8.39
C SER A 97 -9.32 16.52 -7.96
N GLY A 98 -8.89 17.38 -8.88
CA GLY A 98 -8.56 18.77 -8.56
C GLY A 98 -7.51 18.94 -7.47
N GLY A 99 -6.58 17.98 -7.32
CA GLY A 99 -5.55 17.98 -6.28
C GLY A 99 -6.01 17.57 -4.89
N GLN A 100 -7.24 17.07 -4.75
CA GLN A 100 -7.81 16.64 -3.47
C GLN A 100 -8.28 15.19 -3.56
N VAL A 101 -8.20 14.47 -2.43
CA VAL A 101 -8.72 13.10 -2.33
C VAL A 101 -10.25 13.14 -2.34
N ALA A 102 -10.84 12.64 -3.42
CA ALA A 102 -12.29 12.53 -3.60
C ALA A 102 -12.84 11.23 -3.00
N ASP A 103 -12.09 10.13 -3.09
CA ASP A 103 -12.41 8.85 -2.45
C ASP A 103 -11.13 8.19 -1.93
N MET A 104 -11.22 7.48 -0.81
CA MET A 104 -10.10 6.72 -0.24
C MET A 104 -10.63 5.55 0.57
N LYS A 105 -10.11 4.36 0.24
CA LYS A 105 -10.43 3.10 0.91
C LYS A 105 -9.14 2.45 1.34
N PHE A 106 -9.09 2.01 2.60
CA PHE A 106 -8.00 1.15 3.04
C PHE A 106 -8.34 -0.29 2.64
N SER A 107 -7.32 -1.06 2.31
CA SER A 107 -7.39 -2.49 1.99
C SER A 107 -6.55 -3.32 2.96
N GLY A 108 -5.59 -2.69 3.65
CA GLY A 108 -4.74 -3.34 4.63
C GLY A 108 -4.36 -2.38 5.75
N LEU A 109 -4.23 -2.92 6.96
CA LEU A 109 -3.76 -2.22 8.15
C LEU A 109 -2.60 -3.01 8.76
N SER A 110 -1.64 -2.31 9.35
CA SER A 110 -0.64 -2.97 10.18
C SER A 110 -1.28 -3.63 11.40
N PRO A 111 -0.67 -4.70 11.96
CA PRO A 111 -1.16 -5.31 13.20
C PRO A 111 -1.31 -4.29 14.35
N ASN A 112 -0.33 -3.38 14.48
CA ASN A 112 -0.37 -2.31 15.49
C ASN A 112 -1.55 -1.35 15.26
N LEU A 113 -1.84 -0.99 14.01
CA LEU A 113 -2.94 -0.10 13.69
C LEU A 113 -4.29 -0.76 13.88
N ALA A 114 -4.44 -2.03 13.49
CA ALA A 114 -5.65 -2.81 13.71
C ALA A 114 -5.95 -2.99 15.21
N ALA A 115 -4.91 -3.29 16.01
CA ALA A 115 -5.02 -3.40 17.46
C ALA A 115 -5.41 -2.06 18.10
N ALA A 116 -4.75 -0.96 17.73
CA ALA A 116 -5.06 0.38 18.22
C ALA A 116 -6.48 0.82 17.82
N SER A 117 -6.92 0.51 16.60
CA SER A 117 -8.26 0.83 16.09
C SER A 117 -9.33 0.10 16.90
N THR A 118 -9.13 -1.19 17.16
CA THR A 118 -10.01 -2.00 18.01
C THR A 118 -10.07 -1.46 19.43
N LYS A 119 -8.91 -1.12 20.03
CA LYS A 119 -8.83 -0.54 21.37
C LYS A 119 -9.54 0.81 21.47
N ALA A 120 -9.46 1.63 20.43
CA ALA A 120 -10.11 2.94 20.35
C ALA A 120 -11.60 2.86 19.98
N GLY A 121 -12.12 1.68 19.62
CA GLY A 121 -13.48 1.53 19.09
C GLY A 121 -13.70 2.21 17.74
N VAL A 122 -12.62 2.52 17.01
CA VAL A 122 -12.67 3.20 15.71
C VAL A 122 -12.55 2.16 14.61
N LYS A 123 -13.52 2.12 13.70
CA LYS A 123 -13.45 1.25 12.51
C LYS A 123 -12.73 1.97 11.38
N LEU A 124 -11.43 1.73 11.24
CA LEU A 124 -10.72 2.04 10.00
C LEU A 124 -11.13 0.98 8.96
N ALA A 125 -11.98 1.34 8.01
CA ALA A 125 -12.51 0.40 7.03
C ALA A 125 -11.40 -0.11 6.10
N ALA A 126 -10.91 -1.32 6.39
CA ALA A 126 -10.28 -2.21 5.41
C ALA A 126 -11.36 -3.19 4.94
N ASN A 127 -11.67 -3.23 3.64
CA ASN A 127 -12.54 -4.25 3.05
C ASN A 127 -11.71 -5.12 2.11
#